data_AF-A0A5K0V0W6-F1
#
_entry.id   AF-A0A5K0V0W6-F1
#
_cell.length_a   1.000
_cell.length_b   1.000
_cell.length_c   1.000
_cell.angle_alpha   90.00
_cell.angle_beta   90.00
_cell.angle_gamma   90.00
#
_symmetry.space_group_name_H-M   'P 1'
#
loop_
_entity.id
_entity.type
_entity.pdbx_description
1 polymer ?
#
loop_
_entity_poly.entity_id
_entity_poly.type
_entity_poly.pdbx_seq_one_letter_code
_entity_poly.pdbx_strand_id
1 'polypeptide(L)' 'MANNFKGFEAIFGECEPEWSSASSIPLREYVFHVRALDQSRLCVQVTDFHSNTFQAIRTVQHLEDL' A
#
# COMPACT_ATOMS: atom_id res chain seq x y z
N MET A 1 -3.67 2.76 -26.51
CA MET A 1 -2.32 2.18 -26.40
C MET A 1 -2.19 1.66 -24.98
N ALA A 2 -2.16 0.34 -24.79
CA ALA A 2 -2.15 -0.28 -23.49
C ALA A 2 -0.73 -0.24 -22.91
N ASN A 3 -0.52 0.56 -21.86
CA ASN A 3 0.77 0.61 -21.17
C ASN A 3 1.03 -0.73 -20.49
N ASN A 4 2.18 -1.30 -20.85
CA ASN A 4 2.61 -2.63 -20.50
C ASN A 4 3.07 -2.69 -19.04
N PHE A 5 2.16 -3.02 -18.11
CA PHE A 5 2.49 -3.36 -16.71
C PHE A 5 2.79 -4.85 -16.53
N LYS A 6 3.14 -5.58 -17.59
CA LYS A 6 3.55 -7.00 -17.51
C LYS A 6 4.90 -7.11 -16.81
N GLY A 7 4.88 -7.26 -15.49
CA GLY A 7 6.08 -7.47 -14.69
C GLY A 7 5.98 -6.96 -13.25
N PHE A 8 5.00 -6.10 -12.95
CA PHE A 8 4.69 -5.75 -11.56
C PHE A 8 3.74 -6.80 -11.00
N GLU A 9 4.29 -7.84 -10.39
CA GLU A 9 3.52 -8.71 -9.51
C GLU A 9 3.11 -7.89 -8.28
N ALA A 10 1.87 -8.07 -7.79
CA ALA A 10 1.40 -7.33 -6.64
C ALA A 10 2.26 -7.71 -5.42
N ILE A 11 3.03 -6.75 -4.91
CA ILE A 11 3.80 -6.93 -3.68
C ILE A 11 2.80 -6.83 -2.52
N PHE A 12 2.30 -7.98 -2.09
CA PHE A 12 1.63 -8.10 -0.81
C PHE A 12 2.73 -8.30 0.24
N GLY A 13 3.04 -7.25 0.99
CA GLY A 13 3.97 -7.34 2.12
C GLY A 13 3.22 -7.57 3.42
N GLU A 14 3.73 -8.47 4.24
CA GLU A 14 3.37 -8.54 5.66
C GLU A 14 4.32 -7.60 6.40
N CYS A 15 3.78 -6.60 7.09
CA CYS A 15 4.59 -5.66 7.88
C CYS A 15 4.62 -6.17 9.32
N GLU A 16 5.74 -6.77 9.72
CA GLU A 16 5.98 -7.15 11.11
C GLU A 16 6.06 -5.88 11.98
N PRO A 17 5.12 -5.67 12.91
CA PRO A 17 5.15 -4.49 13.76
C PRO A 17 6.29 -4.62 14.77
N GLU A 18 7.31 -3.76 14.65
CA GLU A 18 8.47 -3.68 15.57
C GLU A 18 8.07 -3.50 17.05
N TRP A 19 6.88 -2.94 17.30
CA TRP A 19 6.28 -2.80 18.63
C TRP A 19 5.00 -3.63 18.78
N SER A 20 5.12 -4.95 18.70
CA SER A 20 4.12 -5.86 19.26
C SER A 20 4.26 -5.82 20.80
N SER A 21 3.82 -4.70 21.41
CA SER A 21 3.62 -4.67 22.86
C SER A 21 2.66 -5.81 23.22
N ALA A 22 2.85 -6.43 24.39
CA ALA A 22 2.01 -7.51 24.91
C ALA A 22 0.58 -7.03 25.26
N SER A 23 -0.02 -6.19 24.42
CA SER A 23 -1.42 -5.85 24.47
C SER A 23 -2.22 -7.05 24.01
N SER A 24 -3.16 -7.48 24.85
CA SER A 24 -4.15 -8.53 24.57
C SER A 24 -5.13 -8.21 23.43
N ILE A 25 -4.92 -7.10 22.71
CA ILE A 25 -5.77 -6.66 21.60
C ILE A 25 -5.15 -7.20 20.31
N PRO A 26 -5.87 -8.04 19.54
CA PRO A 26 -5.38 -8.48 18.25
C PRO A 26 -5.16 -7.25 17.35
N LEU A 27 -3.94 -7.12 16.83
CA LEU A 27 -3.66 -6.13 15.79
C LEU A 27 -4.55 -6.45 14.59
N ARG A 28 -5.22 -5.42 14.06
CA ARG A 28 -6.05 -5.61 12.87
C ARG A 28 -5.15 -5.67 11.66
N GLU A 29 -5.27 -6.74 10.90
CA GLU A 29 -4.57 -6.90 9.63
C GLU A 29 -5.08 -5.87 8.62
N TYR A 30 -4.14 -5.21 7.95
CA TYR A 30 -4.41 -4.32 6.83
C TYR A 30 -3.69 -4.87 5.61
N VAL A 31 -4.39 -4.89 4.48
CA VAL A 31 -3.81 -5.19 3.18
C VAL A 31 -3.51 -3.88 2.47
N PHE A 32 -2.26 -3.68 2.09
CA PHE A 32 -1.89 -2.59 1.20
C PHE A 32 -1.79 -3.08 -0.24
N HIS A 33 -2.21 -2.23 -1.17
CA HIS A 33 -2.14 -2.47 -2.60
C HIS A 33 -1.65 -1.21 -3.28
N VAL A 34 -0.52 -1.33 -3.99
CA VAL A 34 0.09 -0.24 -4.75
C VAL A 34 -0.08 -0.51 -6.23
N ARG A 35 -0.59 0.49 -6.96
CA ARG A 35 -0.70 0.43 -8.43
C ARG A 35 -0.24 1.71 -9.08
N ALA A 36 0.38 1.60 -10.24
CA ALA A 36 0.66 2.75 -11.08
C ALA A 36 -0.64 3.25 -11.73
N LEU A 37 -0.90 4.55 -11.62
CA LEU A 37 -1.96 5.21 -12.38
C LEU A 37 -1.45 5.63 -13.77
N ASP A 38 -0.18 6.06 -13.82
CA ASP A 38 0.57 6.40 -15.03
C ASP A 38 2.08 6.34 -14.73
N GLN A 39 2.90 6.94 -15.61
CA GLN A 39 4.36 6.92 -15.51
C GLN A 39 4.94 7.75 -14.37
N SER A 40 4.16 8.64 -13.74
CA SER A 40 4.64 9.55 -12.70
C SER A 40 3.82 9.52 -11.41
N ARG A 41 2.75 8.71 -11.35
CA ARG A 41 1.84 8.64 -10.21
C ARG A 41 1.54 7.21 -9.78
N LEU A 42 1.70 6.96 -8.48
CA LEU A 42 1.31 5.74 -7.80
C LEU A 42 0.07 6.00 -6.93
N CYS A 43 -0.84 5.04 -6.91
CA CYS A 43 -1.94 4.96 -5.98
C CYS A 43 -1.62 3.91 -4.93
N VAL A 44 -1.56 4.32 -3.66
CA VAL A 44 -1.43 3.45 -2.50
C VAL A 44 -2.80 3.35 -1.86
N GLN A 45 -3.33 2.13 -1.75
CA GLN A 45 -4.58 1.84 -1.06
C GLN A 45 -4.31 0.89 0.08
N VAL A 46 -4.93 1.12 1.24
CA VAL A 46 -4.80 0.29 2.44
C VAL A 46 -6.19 -0.01 2.96
N THR A 47 -6.51 -1.27 3.22
CA THR A 47 -7.87 -1.68 3.64
C THR A 47 -7.82 -2.79 4.68
N ASP A 48 -8.76 -2.77 5.63
CA ASP A 48 -9.00 -3.85 6.59
C ASP A 48 -10.12 -4.81 6.15
N PHE A 49 -10.68 -4.61 4.94
CA PHE A 49 -11.83 -5.33 4.38
C PHE A 49 -13.08 -5.42 5.30
N HIS A 50 -13.15 -4.58 6.33
CA HIS A 50 -14.25 -4.60 7.30
C HIS A 50 -14.94 -3.24 7.39
N SER A 51 -14.20 -2.18 7.66
CA SER A 51 -14.78 -0.84 7.88
C SER A 51 -13.89 0.30 7.41
N ASN A 52 -12.60 0.07 7.20
CA ASN A 52 -11.63 1.11 6.91
C ASN A 52 -10.94 0.86 5.57
N THR A 53 -10.97 1.86 4.71
CA THR A 53 -10.16 1.90 3.49
C THR A 53 -9.60 3.30 3.31
N PHE A 54 -8.28 3.39 3.19
CA PHE A 54 -7.53 4.61 2.97
C PHE A 54 -6.89 4.59 1.59
N GLN A 55 -6.80 5.75 0.95
CA GLN A 55 -6.16 5.89 -0.35
C GLN A 55 -5.34 7.17 -0.41
N ALA A 56 -4.17 7.08 -1.01
CA ALA A 56 -3.31 8.22 -1.29
C ALA A 56 -2.72 8.10 -2.70
N ILE A 57 -2.65 9.24 -3.41
CA ILE A 57 -1.92 9.36 -4.66
C ILE A 57 -0.57 10.03 -4.35
N ARG A 58 0.51 9.42 -4.80
CA ARG A 58 1.89 9.93 -4.67
C ARG A 58 2.50 10.10 -6.05
N THR A 59 3.11 11.24 -6.27
CA THR A 59 3.92 11.49 -7.47
C THR A 59 5.33 10.93 -7.23
N VAL A 60 6.10 10.73 -8.30
CA VAL A 60 7.53 10.38 -8.17
C VAL A 60 8.26 11.39 -7.27
N GLN A 61 8.05 12.69 -7.49
CA GLN A 61 8.64 13.74 -6.66
C GLN A 61 8.28 13.58 -5.17
N HIS A 62 7.00 13.34 -4.83
CA HIS A 62 6.61 13.13 -3.43
C HIS A 62 7.26 11.91 -2.78
N LEU A 63 7.65 10.90 -3.55
CA LEU A 63 8.33 9.71 -3.04
C LEU A 63 9.84 9.91 -2.95
N GLU A 64 10.43 10.71 -3.83
CA GLU A 64 11.83 11.12 -3.75
C GLU A 64 12.09 12.08 -2.58
N ASP A 65 11.08 12.89 -2.23
CA ASP A 65 11.14 13.83 -1.11
C ASP A 65 10.93 13.16 0.27
N LEU A 66 10.38 11.94 0.31
CA LEU A 66 10.11 11.16 1.54
C LEU A 66 11.35 10.41 2.03
#